data_AF-A0A1H4H7R2-F1
#
_entry.id   AF-A0A1H4H7R2-F1
#
_cell.length_a   1.000
_cell.length_b   1.000
_cell.length_c   1.000
_cell.angle_alpha   90.00
_cell.angle_beta   90.00
_cell.angle_gamma   90.00
#
_symmetry.space_group_name_H-M   'P 1'
#
loop_
_entity.id
_entity.type
_entity.pdbx_description
1 polymer ?
#
loop_
_entity_poly.entity_id
_entity_poly.type
_entity_poly.pdbx_seq_one_letter_code
_entity_poly.pdbx_strand_id
1 'polypeptide(L)'
;MKLIKVLMVLAILTTSSWVAASSDIRLKHGKVLIRKGDQISELHEHIRPSRSYSGKVCMKPSNPECDNRNYTHGRIYEYDMKDRGITYIVQTNGNLITHIKWRKLSFTNAR
;
A
#
# COMPACT_ATOMS: atom_id res chain seq x y z
N MET A 1 -51.49 29.28 -22.31
CA MET A 1 -50.79 29.23 -21.00
C MET A 1 -49.54 28.37 -21.17
N LYS A 2 -48.37 29.00 -21.18
CA LYS A 2 -47.06 28.32 -21.23
C LYS A 2 -46.61 28.08 -19.79
N LEU A 3 -46.19 26.87 -19.42
CA LEU A 3 -45.09 26.72 -18.47
C LEU A 3 -44.42 25.36 -18.61
N ILE A 4 -43.18 25.44 -19.06
CA ILE A 4 -42.18 24.41 -19.24
C ILE A 4 -41.77 23.90 -17.85
N LYS A 5 -41.75 22.58 -17.64
CA LYS A 5 -41.02 21.98 -16.52
C LYS A 5 -39.85 21.18 -17.09
N VAL A 6 -38.69 21.84 -17.10
CA VAL A 6 -37.39 21.26 -17.40
C VAL A 6 -37.10 20.20 -16.35
N LEU A 7 -37.01 18.95 -16.79
CA LEU A 7 -36.59 17.83 -15.96
C LEU A 7 -35.07 17.94 -15.75
N MET A 8 -34.65 18.44 -14.58
CA MET A 8 -33.25 18.46 -14.18
C MET A 8 -32.72 17.03 -14.08
N VAL A 9 -31.82 16.66 -14.99
CA VAL A 9 -31.01 15.45 -14.89
C VAL A 9 -29.96 15.68 -13.83
N LEU A 10 -30.14 15.08 -12.66
CA LEU A 10 -29.16 15.06 -11.58
C LEU A 10 -28.01 14.12 -11.99
N ALA A 11 -26.97 14.70 -12.58
CA ALA A 11 -25.73 13.99 -12.88
C ALA A 11 -25.05 13.60 -11.56
N ILE A 12 -25.10 12.30 -11.23
CA ILE A 12 -24.36 11.73 -10.11
C ILE A 12 -22.88 11.81 -10.48
N LEU A 13 -22.17 12.81 -9.94
CA LEU A 13 -20.72 12.83 -9.93
C LEU A 13 -20.23 11.60 -9.16
N THR A 14 -19.86 10.56 -9.89
CA THR A 14 -19.07 9.46 -9.37
C THR A 14 -17.67 10.01 -9.09
N THR A 15 -17.50 10.58 -7.90
CA THR A 15 -16.18 10.90 -7.36
C THR A 15 -15.43 9.57 -7.23
N SER A 16 -14.52 9.33 -8.17
CA SER A 16 -13.59 8.21 -8.11
C SER A 16 -12.74 8.40 -6.86
N SER A 17 -13.10 7.68 -5.80
CA SER A 17 -12.34 7.65 -4.57
C SER A 17 -11.01 6.96 -4.89
N TRP A 18 -9.98 7.75 -5.20
CA TRP A 18 -8.60 7.29 -5.22
C TRP A 18 -8.21 6.96 -3.77
N VAL A 19 -8.73 5.84 -3.26
CA VAL A 19 -8.30 5.27 -2.00
C VAL A 19 -7.20 4.29 -2.33
N ALA A 20 -5.95 4.70 -2.13
CA ALA A 20 -4.99 3.93 -1.36
C ALA A 20 -3.63 4.63 -1.28
N ALA A 21 -3.53 5.67 -0.44
CA ALA A 21 -2.36 5.76 0.43
C ALA A 21 -2.52 4.66 1.51
N SER A 22 -2.36 3.39 1.13
CA SER A 22 -2.60 2.28 2.07
C SER A 22 -1.37 2.12 2.98
N SER A 23 -1.48 2.67 4.17
CA SER A 23 -0.52 2.56 5.28
C SER A 23 -0.55 1.19 5.98
N ASP A 24 -1.32 0.24 5.43
CA ASP A 24 -1.55 -1.08 6.02
C ASP A 24 -1.65 -2.21 4.97
N ILE A 25 -1.22 -3.41 5.37
CA ILE A 25 -1.41 -4.66 4.63
C ILE A 25 -2.69 -5.32 5.15
N ARG A 26 -3.66 -5.56 4.28
CA ARG A 26 -4.91 -6.27 4.61
C ARG A 26 -4.91 -7.66 4.02
N LEU A 27 -5.43 -8.63 4.75
CA LEU A 27 -5.82 -9.94 4.22
C LEU A 27 -7.14 -9.85 3.42
N LYS A 28 -7.45 -10.90 2.64
CA LYS A 28 -8.68 -11.03 1.84
C LYS A 28 -9.97 -10.83 2.63
N HIS A 29 -9.97 -11.07 3.94
CA HIS A 29 -11.14 -10.88 4.82
C HIS A 29 -11.19 -9.49 5.48
N GLY A 30 -10.40 -8.52 5.00
CA GLY A 30 -10.35 -7.17 5.57
C GLY A 30 -9.59 -7.06 6.89
N LYS A 31 -9.13 -8.18 7.48
CA LYS A 31 -8.25 -8.17 8.65
C LYS A 31 -6.93 -7.47 8.29
N VAL A 32 -6.63 -6.39 9.00
CA VAL A 32 -5.32 -5.74 8.91
C VAL A 32 -4.29 -6.67 9.52
N LEU A 33 -3.29 -7.05 8.73
CA LEU A 33 -2.23 -7.94 9.17
C LEU A 33 -1.05 -7.16 9.73
N ILE A 34 -0.74 -6.00 9.14
CA ILE A 34 0.24 -5.08 9.72
C ILE A 34 0.09 -3.64 9.22
N ARG A 35 0.58 -2.67 10.01
CA ARG A 35 0.56 -1.22 9.75
C ARG A 35 1.95 -0.61 9.88
N LYS A 36 2.09 0.64 9.43
CA LYS A 36 3.25 1.47 9.79
C LYS A 36 3.34 1.61 11.31
N GLY A 37 4.53 1.39 11.86
CA GLY A 37 4.81 1.44 13.30
C GLY A 37 4.82 0.07 14.00
N ASP A 38 4.36 -0.99 13.35
CA ASP A 38 4.40 -2.35 13.90
C ASP A 38 5.78 -2.99 13.71
N GLN A 39 6.06 -4.08 14.41
CA GLN A 39 7.32 -4.81 14.26
C GLN A 39 7.28 -5.77 13.07
N ILE A 40 8.38 -5.85 12.32
CA ILE A 40 8.48 -6.76 11.17
C ILE A 40 8.41 -8.25 11.55
N SER A 41 8.77 -8.59 12.79
CA SER A 41 8.64 -9.94 13.34
C SER A 41 7.19 -10.44 13.29
N GLU A 42 6.22 -9.59 13.65
CA GLU A 42 4.79 -9.92 13.62
C GLU A 42 4.32 -10.28 12.20
N LEU A 43 4.84 -9.59 11.18
CA LEU A 43 4.58 -9.94 9.79
C LEU A 43 5.17 -11.31 9.42
N HIS A 44 6.39 -11.57 9.87
CA HIS A 44 7.17 -12.78 9.55
C HIS A 44 6.69 -14.06 10.23
N GLU A 45 5.90 -13.94 11.29
CA GLU A 45 5.17 -15.04 11.91
C GLU A 45 4.04 -15.55 11.00
N HIS A 46 3.48 -14.67 10.16
CA HIS A 46 2.35 -15.01 9.31
C HIS A 46 2.73 -15.23 7.84
N ILE A 47 3.64 -14.41 7.31
CA ILE A 47 4.06 -14.47 5.91
C ILE A 47 5.56 -14.25 5.77
N ARG A 48 6.20 -15.03 4.91
CA ARG A 48 7.63 -14.86 4.59
C ARG A 48 7.79 -13.97 3.36
N PRO A 49 8.82 -13.11 3.33
CA PRO A 49 9.09 -12.27 2.17
C PRO A 49 9.56 -13.12 0.98
N SER A 50 9.09 -12.80 -0.22
CA SER A 50 9.62 -13.33 -1.48
C SER A 50 11.06 -12.86 -1.70
N ARG A 51 11.35 -11.61 -1.33
CA ARG A 51 12.65 -10.97 -1.46
C ARG A 51 12.94 -10.05 -0.29
N SER A 52 14.21 -9.94 0.07
CA SER A 52 14.67 -8.91 0.99
C SER A 52 16.00 -8.34 0.54
N TYR A 53 16.18 -7.03 0.70
CA TYR A 53 17.40 -6.32 0.35
C TYR A 53 17.55 -5.06 1.19
N SER A 54 18.77 -4.53 1.24
CA SER A 54 19.04 -3.25 1.92
C SER A 54 18.87 -2.09 0.94
N GLY A 55 18.42 -0.94 1.43
CA GLY A 55 18.17 0.22 0.57
C GLY A 55 17.75 1.47 1.34
N LYS A 56 17.41 2.52 0.59
CA LYS A 56 16.87 3.75 1.18
C LYS A 56 15.43 3.51 1.67
N VAL A 57 15.20 3.80 2.95
CA VAL A 57 13.91 3.64 3.63
C VAL A 57 13.53 4.91 4.38
N CYS A 58 12.25 5.10 4.66
CA CYS A 58 11.79 6.14 5.58
C CYS A 58 12.42 5.96 6.98
N MET A 59 12.89 7.05 7.60
CA MET A 59 13.42 7.01 8.97
C MET A 59 12.36 6.68 10.02
N LYS A 60 11.12 7.17 9.84
CA LYS A 60 10.02 7.07 10.80
C LYS A 60 8.68 6.72 10.11
N PRO A 61 7.78 6.00 10.81
CA PRO A 61 6.45 5.65 10.28
C PRO A 61 5.50 6.83 10.11
N SER A 62 5.71 7.90 10.89
CA SER A 62 4.93 9.14 10.85
C SER A 62 5.09 9.90 9.53
N ASN A 63 6.15 9.62 8.77
CA ASN A 63 6.41 10.32 7.53
C ASN A 63 5.44 9.81 6.44
N PRO A 64 4.73 10.71 5.74
CA PRO A 64 3.80 10.30 4.69
C PRO A 64 4.55 9.78 3.46
N GLU A 65 5.70 10.37 3.13
CA GLU A 65 6.55 9.99 2.01
C GLU A 65 8.03 10.01 2.42
N CYS A 66 8.83 9.14 1.80
CA CYS A 66 10.27 9.14 2.00
C CYS A 66 10.92 10.11 1.01
N ASP A 67 11.21 11.34 1.46
CA ASP A 67 11.97 12.31 0.68
C ASP A 67 13.48 12.23 0.97
N ASN A 68 14.28 13.07 0.29
CA ASN A 68 15.73 13.15 0.48
C ASN A 68 16.16 13.65 1.87
N ARG A 69 15.25 14.15 2.73
CA ARG A 69 15.58 14.63 4.09
C ARG A 69 15.18 13.65 5.18
N ASN A 70 14.33 12.67 4.85
CA ASN A 70 13.69 11.77 5.80
C ASN A 70 14.00 10.29 5.53
N TYR A 71 15.14 10.02 4.88
CA TYR A 71 15.58 8.66 4.56
C TYR A 71 16.77 8.22 5.41
N THR A 72 16.87 6.90 5.59
CA THR A 72 18.04 6.22 6.13
C THR A 72 18.30 4.94 5.33
N HIS A 73 19.37 4.22 5.66
CA HIS A 73 19.59 2.86 5.16
C HIS A 73 18.87 1.86 6.06
N GLY A 74 18.10 0.95 5.47
CA GLY A 74 17.36 -0.07 6.21
C GLY A 74 17.01 -1.26 5.31
N ARG A 75 16.09 -2.11 5.76
CA ARG A 75 15.68 -3.29 4.99
C ARG A 75 14.36 -3.08 4.29
N ILE A 76 14.31 -3.57 3.06
CA ILE A 76 13.13 -3.59 2.21
C ILE A 76 12.75 -5.05 1.97
N TYR A 77 11.48 -5.36 2.17
CA TYR A 77 10.90 -6.68 1.99
C TYR A 77 9.82 -6.62 0.91
N GLU A 78 9.82 -7.59 0.01
CA GLU A 78 8.76 -7.77 -0.98
C GLU A 78 7.97 -9.04 -0.66
N TYR A 79 6.64 -8.93 -0.64
CA TYR A 79 5.71 -10.04 -0.40
C TYR A 79 4.77 -10.17 -1.59
N ASP A 80 4.93 -11.25 -2.36
CA ASP A 80 4.08 -11.51 -3.52
C ASP A 80 2.80 -12.24 -3.11
N MET A 81 1.68 -11.54 -3.19
CA MET A 81 0.35 -12.09 -2.98
C MET A 81 -0.24 -12.49 -4.33
N LYS A 82 0.21 -13.64 -4.85
CA LYS A 82 -0.16 -14.15 -6.19
C LYS A 82 -1.68 -14.25 -6.38
N ASP A 83 -2.36 -14.70 -5.34
CA ASP A 83 -3.81 -14.86 -5.26
C ASP A 83 -4.59 -13.53 -5.32
N ARG A 84 -3.89 -12.39 -5.23
CA ARG A 84 -4.40 -11.03 -5.36
C ARG A 84 -3.75 -10.24 -6.49
N GLY A 85 -2.74 -10.81 -7.16
CA GLY A 85 -1.97 -10.11 -8.18
C GLY A 85 -1.32 -8.82 -7.67
N ILE A 86 -0.81 -8.79 -6.43
CA ILE A 86 -0.10 -7.63 -5.87
C ILE A 86 1.20 -8.03 -5.17
N THR A 87 2.21 -7.18 -5.24
CA THR A 87 3.42 -7.24 -4.42
C THR A 87 3.36 -6.12 -3.40
N TYR A 88 3.38 -6.48 -2.11
CA TYR A 88 3.61 -5.52 -1.04
C TYR A 88 5.10 -5.25 -0.91
N ILE A 89 5.47 -3.98 -0.74
CA ILE A 89 6.83 -3.52 -0.47
C ILE A 89 6.82 -2.86 0.90
N VAL A 90 7.47 -3.51 1.86
CA VAL A 90 7.55 -3.07 3.25
C VAL A 90 8.96 -2.58 3.53
N GLN A 91 9.07 -1.35 4.03
CA GLN A 91 10.34 -0.76 4.42
C GLN A 91 10.46 -0.73 5.94
N THR A 92 11.66 -1.01 6.43
CA THR A 92 11.96 -1.08 7.85
C THR A 92 13.23 -0.33 8.19
N ASN A 93 13.22 0.34 9.34
CA ASN A 93 14.40 0.90 9.99
C ASN A 93 14.60 0.13 11.31
N GLY A 94 15.67 -0.68 11.38
CA GLY A 94 15.76 -1.73 12.39
C GLY A 94 14.63 -2.75 12.23
N ASN A 95 13.89 -3.01 13.30
CA ASN A 95 12.74 -3.93 13.29
C ASN A 95 11.39 -3.23 13.09
N LEU A 96 11.37 -1.90 12.97
CA LEU A 96 10.15 -1.10 12.88
C LEU A 96 9.73 -0.90 11.43
N ILE A 97 8.46 -1.13 11.10
CA ILE A 97 7.91 -0.84 9.77
C ILE A 97 7.70 0.66 9.62
N THR A 98 8.45 1.28 8.71
CA THR A 98 8.40 2.73 8.49
C THR A 98 7.55 3.10 7.28
N HIS A 99 7.41 2.20 6.30
CA HIS A 99 6.60 2.47 5.13
C HIS A 99 6.05 1.19 4.51
N ILE A 100 4.84 1.26 3.96
CA ILE A 100 4.18 0.17 3.25
C ILE A 100 3.64 0.74 1.94
N LYS A 101 3.92 0.07 0.83
CA LYS A 101 3.31 0.34 -0.46
C LYS A 101 2.99 -0.96 -1.17
N TRP A 102 2.21 -0.90 -2.23
CA TRP A 102 1.92 -2.05 -3.07
C TRP A 102 2.04 -1.69 -4.54
N ARG A 103 2.32 -2.69 -5.36
CA ARG A 103 2.26 -2.61 -6.83
C ARG A 103 1.50 -3.81 -7.36
N LYS A 104 0.87 -3.68 -8.53
CA LYS A 104 0.30 -4.85 -9.23
C LYS A 104 1.45 -5.80 -9.60
N LEU A 105 1.23 -7.10 -9.43
CA LEU A 105 2.10 -8.11 -10.02
C LEU A 105 1.96 -7.97 -11.54
N SER A 106 3.00 -7.51 -12.20
CA SER A 106 3.07 -7.63 -13.65
C SER A 106 3.29 -9.11 -13.97
N PHE A 107 2.23 -9.78 -14.40
CA PHE A 107 2.38 -11.03 -15.13
C PHE A 107 2.91 -10.66 -16.51
N THR A 108 4.24 -10.64 -16.65
CA THR A 108 4.84 -10.65 -17.98
C THR A 108 4.42 -11.96 -18.61
N ASN A 109 3.42 -11.91 -19.51
CA ASN A 109 3.13 -13.02 -20.41
C ASN A 109 4.41 -13.24 -21.24
N ALA A 110 5.23 -14.19 -20.83
CA ALA A 110 6.22 -14.79 -21.70
C ALA A 110 5.43 -15.54 -22.78
N ARG A 111 5.28 -14.91 -23.95
CA ARG A 111 4.98 -15.60 -25.20
C ARG A 111 6.24 -16.22 -25.74
#